data_AF-A0A2H0QU62-F1
#
_entry.id   AF-A0A2H0QU62-F1
#
_cell.length_a   1.000
_cell.length_b   1.000
_cell.length_c   1.000
_cell.angle_alpha   90.00
_cell.angle_beta   90.00
_cell.angle_gamma   90.00
#
_symmetry.space_group_name_H-M   'P 1'
#
loop_
_entity.id
_entity.type
_entity.pdbx_description
1 polymer ?
#
loop_
_entity_poly.entity_id
_entity_poly.type
_entity_poly.pdbx_seq_one_letter_code
_entity_poly.pdbx_strand_id
1 'polypeptide(L)'
;MGCCGNKRANWRNYSTRPAPSAVPEKLQNPQKIYYNADEPYIVKGAVTGFTYLFSDKGDALEVDERDAADLMKAGYFTQEPL
;
A
#
# COMPACT_ATOMS: atom_id res chain seq x y z
N MET A 1 -31.10 45.34 -10.05
CA MET A 1 -30.32 44.31 -10.78
C MET A 1 -29.31 43.68 -9.82
N GLY A 2 -29.53 42.44 -9.39
CA GLY A 2 -28.65 41.73 -8.46
C GLY A 2 -27.78 40.69 -9.17
N CYS A 3 -26.47 40.92 -9.23
CA CYS A 3 -25.48 40.00 -9.77
C CYS A 3 -24.75 39.28 -8.62
N CYS A 4 -25.31 38.19 -8.11
CA CYS A 4 -24.66 37.30 -7.14
C CYS A 4 -24.82 35.85 -7.59
N GLY A 5 -23.92 35.37 -8.46
CA GLY A 5 -24.02 33.99 -8.98
C GLY A 5 -22.71 33.25 -9.32
N ASN A 6 -21.56 33.92 -9.40
CA ASN A 6 -20.38 33.31 -10.07
C ASN A 6 -19.34 32.61 -9.18
N LYS A 7 -19.54 32.50 -7.85
CA LYS A 7 -18.54 31.85 -6.97
C LYS A 7 -18.60 30.32 -6.91
N ARG A 8 -19.61 29.66 -7.53
CA ARG A 8 -19.74 28.18 -7.50
C ARG A 8 -19.16 27.46 -8.72
N ALA A 9 -18.73 28.17 -9.77
CA ALA A 9 -18.22 27.53 -10.99
C ALA A 9 -16.85 26.84 -10.79
N ASN A 10 -16.06 27.25 -9.79
CA ASN A 10 -14.69 26.75 -9.64
C ASN A 10 -14.55 25.40 -8.93
N TRP A 11 -15.60 24.93 -8.22
CA TRP A 11 -15.57 23.63 -7.54
C TRP A 11 -15.78 22.46 -8.49
N ARG A 12 -16.44 22.67 -9.63
CA ARG A 12 -16.66 21.62 -10.65
C ARG A 12 -15.39 21.23 -11.41
N ASN A 13 -14.36 22.07 -11.40
CA ASN A 13 -13.10 21.83 -12.11
C ASN A 13 -12.07 21.02 -11.31
N TYR A 14 -12.35 20.65 -10.05
CA TYR A 14 -11.44 19.83 -9.25
C TYR A 14 -11.59 18.31 -9.48
N SER A 15 -12.63 17.87 -10.20
CA SER A 15 -12.96 16.45 -10.36
C SER A 15 -12.35 15.76 -11.58
N THR A 16 -11.47 16.42 -12.34
CA THR A 16 -10.85 15.85 -13.55
C THR A 16 -9.33 15.81 -13.51
N ARG A 17 -8.71 15.87 -12.32
CA ARG A 17 -7.32 15.44 -12.21
C ARG A 17 -7.34 13.91 -12.27
N PRO A 18 -6.81 13.25 -13.33
CA PRO A 18 -6.60 11.82 -13.25
C PRO A 18 -5.69 11.59 -12.04
N ALA A 19 -6.19 10.83 -11.06
CA ALA A 19 -5.32 10.28 -10.03
C ALA A 19 -4.18 9.59 -10.79
N PRO A 20 -2.89 9.78 -10.41
CA PRO A 20 -1.84 8.95 -10.97
C PRO A 20 -2.14 7.50 -10.58
N SER A 21 -2.80 6.76 -11.48
CA SER A 21 -2.91 5.31 -11.41
C SER A 21 -1.54 4.75 -11.72
N ALA A 22 -0.72 4.68 -10.69
CA ALA A 22 0.45 3.83 -10.64
C ALA A 22 0.39 3.01 -9.36
N VAL A 23 -0.79 2.44 -9.06
CA VAL A 23 -0.81 1.26 -8.19
C VAL A 23 -0.47 0.11 -9.14
N PRO A 24 0.71 -0.53 -9.03
CA PRO A 24 0.94 -1.75 -9.78
C PRO A 24 -0.22 -2.71 -9.49
N GLU A 25 -0.88 -3.21 -10.52
CA GLU A 25 -2.06 -4.08 -10.34
C GLU A 25 -1.67 -5.52 -9.96
N LYS A 26 -0.36 -5.84 -10.04
CA LYS A 26 0.17 -7.18 -9.86
C LYS A 26 1.52 -7.15 -9.16
N LEU A 27 1.71 -8.05 -8.20
CA LEU A 27 3.00 -8.33 -7.58
C LEU A 27 3.99 -8.80 -8.66
N GLN A 28 5.18 -8.22 -8.70
CA GLN A 28 6.31 -8.68 -9.50
C GLN A 28 7.10 -9.67 -8.65
N ASN A 29 7.28 -10.88 -9.17
CA ASN A 29 7.97 -12.00 -8.52
C ASN A 29 7.59 -12.15 -7.03
N PRO A 30 6.34 -12.54 -6.73
CA PRO A 30 5.86 -12.60 -5.36
C PRO A 30 6.76 -13.50 -4.50
N GLN A 31 7.21 -12.96 -3.37
CA GLN A 31 7.93 -13.70 -2.33
C GLN A 31 7.01 -13.94 -1.15
N LYS A 32 6.95 -15.18 -0.69
CA LYS A 32 6.24 -15.53 0.53
C LYS A 32 7.11 -15.21 1.74
N ILE A 33 6.60 -14.38 2.64
CA ILE A 33 7.23 -14.09 3.93
C ILE A 33 6.26 -14.40 5.07
N TYR A 34 6.82 -14.76 6.23
CA TYR A 34 6.14 -15.10 7.46
C TYR A 34 6.34 -14.00 8.48
N TYR A 35 5.28 -13.67 9.22
CA TYR A 35 5.29 -12.63 10.24
C TYR A 35 5.56 -13.21 11.63
N ASN A 36 6.50 -12.63 12.38
CA ASN A 36 7.05 -13.23 13.60
C ASN A 36 6.62 -12.54 14.90
N ALA A 37 5.75 -11.53 14.82
CA ALA A 37 5.27 -10.79 15.99
C ALA A 37 3.79 -11.08 16.28
N ASP A 38 3.40 -10.91 17.54
CA ASP A 38 2.09 -11.31 18.06
C ASP A 38 1.00 -10.23 17.87
N GLU A 39 1.34 -9.05 17.33
CA GLU A 39 0.42 -7.93 17.12
C GLU A 39 0.18 -7.67 15.62
N PRO A 40 -1.02 -7.26 15.18
CA PRO A 40 -1.28 -6.94 13.79
C PRO A 40 -0.37 -5.83 13.25
N TYR A 41 0.10 -5.98 12.02
CA TYR A 41 1.01 -5.04 11.39
C TYR A 41 0.60 -4.71 9.96
N ILE A 42 0.49 -3.40 9.69
CA ILE A 42 0.16 -2.85 8.38
C ILE A 42 1.37 -2.08 7.87
N VAL A 43 1.83 -2.42 6.67
CA VAL A 43 2.98 -1.78 6.07
C VAL A 43 2.73 -1.50 4.60
N LYS A 44 3.19 -0.33 4.16
CA LYS A 44 3.20 0.04 2.76
C LYS A 44 4.57 -0.25 2.16
N GLY A 45 4.62 -1.03 1.10
CA GLY A 45 5.80 -1.26 0.30
C GLY A 45 6.41 0.06 -0.16
N ALA A 46 7.70 0.26 0.09
CA ALA A 46 8.39 1.50 -0.22
C ALA A 46 8.57 1.71 -1.74
N VAL A 47 8.68 0.62 -2.51
CA VAL A 47 8.92 0.66 -3.95
C VAL A 47 7.61 0.58 -4.72
N THR A 48 6.73 -0.35 -4.37
CA THR A 48 5.49 -0.59 -5.14
C THR A 48 4.31 0.23 -4.66
N GLY A 49 4.32 0.64 -3.39
CA GLY A 49 3.17 1.25 -2.73
C GLY A 49 2.06 0.28 -2.36
N PHE A 50 2.23 -1.04 -2.54
CA PHE A 50 1.29 -2.04 -2.04
C PHE A 50 1.14 -1.95 -0.53
N THR A 51 -0.07 -2.18 -0.02
CA THR A 51 -0.31 -2.28 1.42
C THR A 51 -0.46 -3.73 1.80
N TYR A 52 0.37 -4.17 2.73
CA TYR A 52 0.42 -5.52 3.27
C TYR A 52 -0.10 -5.49 4.69
N LEU A 53 -0.97 -6.45 5.03
CA LEU A 53 -1.54 -6.62 6.36
C LEU A 53 -1.16 -8.01 6.85
N PHE A 54 -0.51 -8.05 8.01
CA PHE A 54 -0.18 -9.27 8.74
C PHE A 54 -1.01 -9.26 10.02
N SER A 55 -1.79 -10.32 10.23
CA SER A 55 -2.77 -10.33 11.32
C SER A 55 -2.19 -10.82 12.63
N ASP A 56 -1.35 -11.85 12.56
CA ASP A 56 -0.87 -12.62 13.71
C ASP A 56 0.44 -13.35 13.41
N LYS A 57 1.09 -13.82 14.47
CA LYS A 57 2.34 -14.56 14.36
C LYS A 57 2.15 -15.86 13.56
N GLY A 58 3.02 -16.07 12.58
CA GLY A 58 2.97 -17.20 11.65
C GLY A 58 2.15 -16.91 10.39
N ASP A 59 1.45 -15.77 10.33
CA ASP A 59 0.75 -15.34 9.12
C ASP A 59 1.73 -15.20 7.95
N ALA A 60 1.31 -15.66 6.78
CA ALA A 60 2.16 -15.76 5.61
C ALA A 60 1.53 -15.03 4.43
N LEU A 61 2.25 -14.04 3.91
CA LEU A 61 1.77 -13.19 2.83
C LEU A 61 2.75 -13.21 1.65
N GLU A 62 2.19 -13.14 0.44
CA GLU A 62 2.97 -12.86 -0.76
C GLU A 62 3.18 -11.35 -0.90
N VAL A 63 4.44 -10.94 -0.88
CA VAL A 63 4.88 -9.56 -1.07
C VAL A 63 5.68 -9.43 -2.35
N ASP A 64 5.74 -8.22 -2.91
CA ASP A 64 6.56 -7.97 -4.11
C ASP A 64 8.04 -8.07 -3.73
N GLU A 65 8.87 -8.72 -4.55
CA GLU A 65 10.29 -8.92 -4.25
C GLU A 65 11.02 -7.60 -3.94
N ARG A 66 10.57 -6.50 -4.58
CA ARG A 66 11.19 -5.18 -4.44
C ARG A 66 10.93 -4.56 -3.06
N ASP A 67 9.83 -4.94 -2.42
CA ASP A 67 9.51 -4.51 -1.05
C ASP A 67 9.99 -5.53 -0.01
N ALA A 68 10.05 -6.82 -0.37
CA ALA A 68 10.44 -7.90 0.52
C ALA A 68 11.78 -7.64 1.21
N ALA A 69 12.78 -7.15 0.49
CA ALA A 69 14.10 -6.87 1.04
C ALA A 69 14.08 -5.83 2.17
N ASP A 70 13.21 -4.82 2.09
CA ASP A 70 13.08 -3.80 3.13
C ASP A 70 12.20 -4.26 4.29
N LEU A 71 11.17 -5.07 4.00
CA LEU A 71 10.38 -5.74 5.04
C LEU A 71 11.25 -6.66 5.89
N MET A 72 12.10 -7.49 5.27
CA MET A 72 13.00 -8.41 5.99
C MET A 72 13.99 -7.68 6.91
N LYS A 73 14.38 -6.44 6.60
CA LYS A 73 15.25 -5.62 7.47
C LYS A 73 14.55 -5.12 8.73
N ALA A 74 13.21 -5.11 8.77
CA ALA A 74 12.45 -4.69 9.93
C ALA A 74 12.57 -5.66 11.13
N GLY A 75 13.04 -6.89 10.89
CA GLY A 75 13.28 -7.90 11.95
C GLY A 75 12.03 -8.68 12.40
N TYR A 76 10.85 -8.34 11.86
CA TYR A 76 9.59 -9.02 12.16
C TYR A 76 9.19 -10.08 11.13
N PHE A 77 10.01 -10.33 10.10
CA PHE A 77 9.65 -11.20 8.99
C PHE A 77 10.74 -12.23 8.66
N THR A 78 10.34 -13.43 8.25
CA THR A 78 11.22 -14.51 7.77
C THR A 78 10.73 -15.11 6.44
N GLN A 79 11.63 -15.74 5.67
CA GLN A 79 11.27 -16.50 4.47
C GLN A 79 10.94 -17.97 4.77
N GLU A 80 11.29 -18.45 5.96
CA GLU A 80 10.99 -19.79 6.44
C GLU A 80 9.79 -19.75 7.40
N PRO A 81 8.98 -20.82 7.43
CA PRO A 81 7.90 -20.97 8.39
C PRO A 81 8.43 -21.03 9.83
N LEU A 82 7.65 -20.46 10.76
CA LEU A 82 7.90 -20.49 12.21
C LEU A 82 7.63 -21.84 12.86
#